data_AF-A0A914VCB1-F1
#
_entry.id   AF-A0A914VCB1-F1
#
_cell.length_a   1.000
_cell.length_b   1.000
_cell.length_c   1.000
_cell.angle_alpha   90.00
_cell.angle_beta   90.00
_cell.angle_gamma   90.00
#
_symmetry.space_group_name_H-M   'P 1'
#
loop_
_entity.id
_entity.type
_entity.pdbx_description
1 polymer ?
#
loop_
_entity_poly.entity_id
_entity_poly.type
_entity_poly.pdbx_seq_one_letter_code
_entity_poly.pdbx_strand_id
1 'polypeptide(L)'
;MMKLTSAEFLSGVDARSTCPGCNCSRKYFCYDCRLLMPAVSSFAPKEVQLPAAVDIVKHTSEKNSKCTGVHCVLTAPSFVRLYDFPEFPDYRQDTNRKTVLIYPDKKAVSIAEYVEQFGEIDRFVFLDCTWSQAAGMRRDERLSGLPVIRLNSYRTQYWRPQHGHTEEDLATVEAVYYAMREYRDVIKTDSQYGGDFDDLLFWFDYFHRFVNDGRGLRALIKE
;
A
#
# COMPACT_ATOMS: atom_id res chain seq x y z
N MET A 1 -0.97 17.06 9.73
CA MET A 1 0.35 16.80 9.11
C MET A 1 0.76 15.40 9.53
N MET A 2 1.18 14.55 8.58
CA MET A 2 1.64 13.19 8.88
C MET A 2 2.92 13.22 9.73
N LYS A 3 3.04 12.28 10.67
CA LYS A 3 4.18 12.10 11.57
C LYS A 3 5.03 10.93 11.07
N LEU A 4 5.84 11.21 10.06
CA LEU A 4 6.78 10.23 9.51
C LEU A 4 8.09 10.22 10.30
N THR A 5 8.65 9.03 10.49
CA THR A 5 10.03 8.83 10.96
C THR A 5 11.01 9.53 10.01
N SER A 6 12.03 10.17 10.58
CA SER A 6 13.06 10.84 9.78
C SER A 6 13.84 9.86 8.91
N ALA A 7 13.99 10.18 7.63
CA ALA A 7 14.73 9.40 6.66
C ALA A 7 16.23 9.76 6.59
N GLU A 8 16.76 10.56 7.53
CA GLU A 8 18.15 11.02 7.53
C GLU A 8 19.16 9.87 7.50
N PHE A 9 18.87 8.75 8.16
CA PHE A 9 19.74 7.57 8.18
C PHE A 9 19.98 6.99 6.77
N LEU A 10 19.07 7.21 5.83
CA LEU A 10 19.21 6.75 4.44
C LEU A 10 20.24 7.57 3.65
N SER A 11 20.66 8.73 4.15
CA SER A 11 21.70 9.56 3.50
C SER A 11 23.09 8.93 3.55
N GLY A 12 23.38 8.09 4.56
CA GLY A 12 24.64 7.35 4.67
C GLY A 12 24.67 6.03 3.90
N VAL A 13 23.57 5.67 3.22
CA VAL A 13 23.48 4.43 2.42
C VAL A 13 23.92 4.76 1.00
N ASP A 14 25.20 4.56 0.71
CA ASP A 14 25.80 4.94 -0.58
C ASP A 14 25.87 3.79 -1.58
N ALA A 15 26.01 2.55 -1.11
CA ALA A 15 26.20 1.38 -1.95
C ALA A 15 24.95 0.50 -2.06
N ARG A 16 24.83 -0.20 -3.19
CA ARG A 16 23.90 -1.33 -3.35
C ARG A 16 24.48 -2.56 -2.66
N SER A 17 23.61 -3.43 -2.16
CA SER A 17 23.95 -4.72 -1.57
C SER A 17 23.20 -5.85 -2.29
N THR A 18 23.68 -7.09 -2.12
CA THR A 18 23.07 -8.28 -2.71
C THR A 18 21.87 -8.72 -1.87
N CYS A 19 20.71 -8.88 -2.52
CA CYS A 19 19.52 -9.40 -1.86
C CYS A 19 19.75 -10.86 -1.40
N PRO A 20 19.50 -11.21 -0.13
CA PRO A 20 19.69 -12.57 0.36
C PRO A 20 18.70 -13.59 -0.24
N GLY A 21 17.56 -13.13 -0.78
CA GLY A 21 16.54 -13.99 -1.38
C GLY A 21 16.80 -14.31 -2.86
N CYS A 22 17.14 -13.29 -3.68
CA CYS A 22 17.26 -13.46 -5.14
C CYS A 22 18.64 -13.12 -5.71
N ASN A 23 19.62 -12.80 -4.87
CA ASN A 23 20.99 -12.39 -5.27
C ASN A 23 21.07 -11.14 -6.16
N CYS A 24 19.97 -10.44 -6.38
CA CYS A 24 19.97 -9.22 -7.17
C CYS A 24 20.53 -8.04 -6.37
N SER A 25 21.28 -7.15 -7.04
CA SER A 25 21.78 -5.92 -6.44
C SER A 25 20.64 -4.94 -6.15
N ARG A 26 20.50 -4.46 -4.91
CA ARG A 26 19.43 -3.56 -4.43
C ARG A 26 20.01 -2.54 -3.45
N LYS A 27 19.43 -1.33 -3.41
CA LYS A 27 19.92 -0.27 -2.50
C LYS A 27 19.21 -0.33 -1.14
N TYR A 28 17.91 -0.07 -1.13
CA TYR A 28 17.12 0.04 0.10
C TYR A 28 16.31 -1.22 0.39
N PHE A 29 15.64 -1.77 -0.61
CA PHE A 29 14.89 -3.01 -0.46
C PHE A 29 14.85 -3.76 -1.78
N CYS A 30 14.55 -5.05 -1.70
CA CYS A 30 14.25 -5.88 -2.86
C CYS A 30 12.75 -5.85 -3.11
N TYR A 31 12.32 -5.27 -4.23
CA TYR A 31 10.92 -5.27 -4.64
C TYR A 31 10.41 -6.65 -5.11
N ASP A 32 11.30 -7.58 -5.47
CA ASP A 32 10.91 -8.94 -5.86
C ASP A 32 10.74 -9.84 -4.64
N CYS A 33 11.73 -9.86 -3.74
CA CYS A 33 11.64 -10.61 -2.49
C CYS A 33 10.79 -9.91 -1.43
N ARG A 34 10.51 -8.62 -1.62
CA ARG A 34 9.74 -7.76 -0.69
C ARG A 34 10.40 -7.68 0.68
N LEU A 35 11.73 -7.55 0.69
CA LEU A 35 12.57 -7.52 1.89
C LEU A 35 13.39 -6.25 1.96
N LEU A 36 13.55 -5.70 3.17
CA LEU A 36 14.53 -4.66 3.45
C LEU A 36 15.95 -5.20 3.23
N MET A 37 16.83 -4.37 2.66
CA MET A 37 18.24 -4.72 2.56
C MET A 37 18.92 -4.65 3.92
N PRO A 38 19.93 -5.51 4.22
CA PRO A 38 20.60 -5.50 5.51
C PRO A 38 21.21 -4.14 5.90
N ALA A 39 21.62 -3.35 4.91
CA ALA A 39 22.16 -2.01 5.12
C ALA A 39 21.14 -1.01 5.69
N VAL A 40 19.83 -1.27 5.57
CA VAL A 40 18.77 -0.40 6.11
C VAL A 40 17.87 -1.06 7.12
N SER A 41 17.84 -2.40 7.19
CA SER A 41 16.86 -3.13 8.02
C SER A 41 16.91 -2.74 9.49
N SER A 42 18.10 -2.43 10.02
CA SER A 42 18.27 -2.03 11.43
C SER A 42 17.85 -0.59 11.73
N PHE A 43 17.66 0.23 10.70
CA PHE A 43 17.34 1.65 10.84
C PHE A 43 15.95 2.01 10.30
N ALA A 44 15.30 1.09 9.58
CA ALA A 44 13.95 1.28 9.09
C ALA A 44 12.99 1.56 10.26
N PRO A 45 11.87 2.28 10.01
CA PRO A 45 10.85 2.50 11.01
C PRO A 45 10.41 1.19 11.65
N LYS A 46 9.99 1.26 12.92
CA LYS A 46 9.38 0.11 13.59
C LYS A 46 8.16 -0.35 12.81
N GLU A 47 7.87 -1.65 12.91
CA GLU A 47 6.70 -2.23 12.28
C GLU A 47 5.43 -1.48 12.70
N VAL A 48 4.71 -1.01 11.68
CA VAL A 48 3.45 -0.31 11.80
C VAL A 48 2.35 -1.30 12.15
N GLN A 49 1.55 -0.96 13.17
CA GLN A 49 0.40 -1.76 13.59
C GLN A 49 -0.85 -1.20 12.90
N LEU A 50 -1.55 -2.05 12.13
CA LEU A 50 -2.76 -1.65 11.42
C LEU A 50 -4.03 -2.07 12.18
N PRO A 51 -5.14 -1.33 12.02
CA PRO A 51 -6.43 -1.68 12.65
C PRO A 51 -7.10 -2.93 12.06
N ALA A 52 -6.69 -3.36 10.87
CA ALA A 52 -7.17 -4.57 10.20
C ALA A 52 -6.05 -5.18 9.34
N ALA A 53 -6.22 -6.44 8.93
CA ALA A 53 -5.32 -7.07 7.98
C ALA A 53 -5.58 -6.55 6.56
N VAL A 54 -4.56 -6.64 5.70
CA VAL A 54 -4.59 -6.11 4.34
C VAL A 54 -4.04 -7.15 3.37
N ASP A 55 -4.81 -7.46 2.35
CA ASP A 55 -4.38 -8.29 1.23
C ASP A 55 -4.35 -7.44 -0.04
N ILE A 56 -3.20 -7.38 -0.70
CA ILE A 56 -3.00 -6.65 -1.96
C ILE A 56 -2.79 -7.68 -3.05
N VAL A 57 -3.63 -7.70 -4.07
CA VAL A 57 -3.49 -8.57 -5.24
C VAL A 57 -2.92 -7.76 -6.39
N LYS A 58 -1.64 -7.96 -6.68
CA LYS A 58 -0.93 -7.24 -7.74
C LYS A 58 -1.08 -7.94 -9.08
N HIS A 59 -1.39 -7.22 -10.14
CA HIS A 59 -1.35 -7.78 -11.49
C HIS A 59 0.11 -8.04 -11.93
N THR A 60 0.39 -9.18 -12.56
CA THR A 60 1.77 -9.57 -12.94
C THR A 60 2.39 -8.67 -14.00
N SER A 61 1.58 -8.00 -14.82
CA SER A 61 2.09 -7.00 -15.78
C SER A 61 2.62 -5.71 -15.11
N GLU A 62 2.28 -5.46 -13.85
CA GLU A 62 2.84 -4.34 -13.11
C GLU A 62 4.30 -4.60 -12.74
N LYS A 63 5.17 -3.66 -13.08
CA LYS A 63 6.59 -3.74 -12.72
C LYS A 63 6.72 -3.67 -11.19
N ASN A 64 7.37 -4.67 -10.60
CA ASN A 64 7.61 -4.72 -9.14
C ASN A 64 8.30 -3.45 -8.62
N SER A 65 9.21 -2.86 -9.40
CA SER A 65 9.89 -1.62 -9.03
C SER A 65 9.00 -0.37 -8.97
N LYS A 66 7.77 -0.45 -9.48
CA LYS A 66 6.75 0.61 -9.41
C LYS A 66 5.59 0.27 -8.47
N CYS A 67 5.52 -0.96 -7.97
CA CYS A 67 4.49 -1.43 -7.05
C CYS A 67 4.66 -0.76 -5.69
N THR A 68 3.76 0.19 -5.37
CA THR A 68 3.78 0.84 -4.05
C THR A 68 3.22 -0.07 -2.95
N GLY A 69 2.49 -1.13 -3.30
CA GLY A 69 2.06 -2.16 -2.34
C GLY A 69 3.23 -2.88 -1.64
N VAL A 70 4.42 -2.91 -2.25
CA VAL A 70 5.64 -3.40 -1.58
C VAL A 70 5.95 -2.57 -0.34
N HIS A 71 5.71 -1.26 -0.34
CA HIS A 71 5.98 -0.41 0.82
C HIS A 71 5.13 -0.80 2.03
N CYS A 72 3.89 -1.26 1.80
CA CYS A 72 3.03 -1.77 2.86
C CYS A 72 3.61 -3.02 3.51
N VAL A 73 4.12 -3.97 2.72
CA VAL A 73 4.77 -5.20 3.23
C VAL A 73 6.05 -4.89 4.00
N LEU A 74 6.83 -3.91 3.53
CA LEU A 74 8.08 -3.53 4.19
C LEU A 74 7.89 -2.84 5.54
N THR A 75 6.72 -2.22 5.76
CA THR A 75 6.44 -1.41 6.96
C THR A 75 5.46 -2.08 7.92
N ALA A 76 4.58 -2.95 7.44
CA ALA A 76 3.58 -3.68 8.24
C ALA A 76 3.50 -5.18 7.87
N PRO A 77 4.62 -5.94 7.87
CA PRO A 77 4.66 -7.32 7.39
C PRO A 77 3.72 -8.30 8.10
N SER A 78 3.36 -8.06 9.37
CA SER A 78 2.42 -8.90 10.12
C SER A 78 0.96 -8.69 9.72
N PHE A 79 0.65 -7.55 9.10
CA PHE A 79 -0.72 -7.17 8.72
C PHE A 79 -0.95 -7.24 7.22
N VAL A 80 0.09 -7.09 6.41
CA VAL A 80 -0.02 -6.94 4.95
C VAL A 80 0.50 -8.17 4.23
N ARG A 81 -0.34 -8.75 3.36
CA ARG A 81 0.06 -9.77 2.39
C ARG A 81 -0.04 -9.20 0.98
N LEU A 82 1.03 -9.35 0.21
CA LEU A 82 1.04 -9.02 -1.20
C LEU A 82 1.01 -10.32 -2.00
N TYR A 83 0.17 -10.41 -3.00
CA TYR A 83 0.03 -11.56 -3.89
C TYR A 83 0.28 -11.13 -5.33
N ASP A 84 0.75 -12.05 -6.15
CA ASP A 84 0.85 -11.86 -7.60
C ASP A 84 -0.28 -12.61 -8.28
N PHE A 85 -1.12 -11.93 -9.05
CA PHE A 85 -2.22 -12.55 -9.78
C PHE A 85 -1.68 -13.52 -10.86
N PRO A 86 -2.19 -14.76 -10.95
CA PRO A 86 -3.44 -15.26 -10.36
C PRO A 86 -3.31 -15.95 -9.00
N GLU A 87 -2.15 -15.95 -8.35
CA GLU A 87 -1.87 -16.67 -7.10
C GLU A 87 -2.30 -15.86 -5.87
N PHE A 88 -3.59 -15.91 -5.51
CA PHE A 88 -4.15 -15.27 -4.32
C PHE A 88 -5.29 -16.11 -3.70
N PRO A 89 -5.67 -15.85 -2.43
CA PRO A 89 -6.69 -16.64 -1.74
C PRO A 89 -8.05 -16.65 -2.45
N ASP A 90 -8.76 -17.77 -2.34
CA ASP A 90 -10.18 -17.82 -2.71
C ASP A 90 -11.02 -17.24 -1.56
N TYR A 91 -11.64 -16.08 -1.78
CA TYR A 91 -12.47 -15.44 -0.75
C TYR A 91 -13.94 -15.85 -0.80
N ARG A 92 -14.37 -16.74 -1.71
CA ARG A 92 -15.76 -17.23 -1.73
C ARG A 92 -16.13 -17.98 -0.46
N GLN A 93 -15.13 -18.59 0.19
CA GLN A 93 -15.27 -19.27 1.48
C GLN A 93 -15.42 -18.31 2.66
N ASP A 94 -15.14 -17.02 2.47
CA ASP A 94 -15.30 -16.00 3.51
C ASP A 94 -16.74 -15.48 3.54
N THR A 95 -17.62 -16.23 4.20
CA THR A 95 -19.05 -15.92 4.27
C THR A 95 -19.43 -15.06 5.47
N ASN A 96 -18.48 -14.73 6.36
CA ASN A 96 -18.76 -14.02 7.61
C ASN A 96 -18.84 -12.49 7.44
N ARG A 97 -18.60 -11.99 6.22
CA ARG A 97 -18.61 -10.56 5.85
C ARG A 97 -17.55 -9.72 6.56
N LYS A 98 -16.47 -10.32 7.05
CA LYS A 98 -15.36 -9.58 7.68
C LYS A 98 -14.20 -9.30 6.75
N THR A 99 -14.20 -9.88 5.55
CA THR A 99 -13.31 -9.48 4.47
C THR A 99 -14.06 -8.64 3.46
N VAL A 100 -13.48 -7.51 3.08
CA VAL A 100 -14.10 -6.53 2.15
C VAL A 100 -13.14 -6.18 1.03
N LEU A 101 -13.68 -5.84 -0.14
CA LEU A 101 -12.91 -5.36 -1.28
C LEU A 101 -13.02 -3.84 -1.39
N ILE A 102 -11.88 -3.15 -1.41
CA ILE A 102 -11.82 -1.73 -1.76
C ILE A 102 -11.82 -1.61 -3.27
N TYR A 103 -12.88 -1.01 -3.83
CA TYR A 103 -13.00 -0.78 -5.27
C TYR A 103 -13.96 0.39 -5.53
N PRO A 104 -13.65 1.29 -6.50
CA PRO A 104 -14.52 2.41 -6.83
C PRO A 104 -15.71 1.95 -7.69
N ASP A 105 -16.64 1.23 -7.07
CA ASP A 105 -17.94 0.91 -7.66
C ASP A 105 -18.96 2.00 -7.30
N LYS A 106 -19.79 2.40 -8.27
CA LYS A 106 -20.88 3.37 -8.02
C LYS A 106 -21.90 2.88 -6.99
N LYS A 107 -22.00 1.56 -6.79
CA LYS A 107 -22.88 0.93 -5.81
C LYS A 107 -22.19 0.61 -4.49
N ALA A 108 -20.89 0.89 -4.36
CA ALA A 108 -20.15 0.63 -3.13
C ALA A 108 -20.56 1.63 -2.03
N VAL A 109 -20.73 1.10 -0.82
CA VAL A 109 -20.96 1.90 0.39
C VAL A 109 -19.62 2.35 0.98
N SER A 110 -19.63 3.41 1.78
CA SER A 110 -18.45 3.84 2.54
C SER A 110 -18.07 2.85 3.65
N ILE A 111 -16.84 2.96 4.16
CA ILE A 111 -16.38 2.16 5.32
C ILE A 111 -17.28 2.38 6.54
N ALA A 112 -17.69 3.62 6.81
CA ALA A 112 -18.56 3.95 7.94
C ALA A 112 -19.93 3.29 7.83
N GLU A 113 -20.61 3.44 6.68
CA GLU A 113 -21.91 2.81 6.41
C GLU A 113 -21.82 1.28 6.50
N TYR A 114 -20.72 0.70 6.03
CA TYR A 114 -20.50 -0.74 6.12
C TYR A 114 -20.38 -1.22 7.56
N VAL A 115 -19.54 -0.56 8.37
CA VAL A 115 -19.30 -0.94 9.76
C VAL A 115 -20.55 -0.73 10.61
N GLU A 116 -21.32 0.33 10.36
CA GLU A 116 -22.62 0.54 11.02
C GLU A 116 -23.59 -0.62 10.75
N GLN A 117 -23.60 -1.16 9.53
CA GLN A 117 -24.52 -2.22 9.13
C GLN A 117 -24.05 -3.63 9.50
N PHE A 118 -22.75 -3.92 9.40
CA PHE A 118 -22.20 -5.28 9.46
C PHE A 118 -21.16 -5.48 10.58
N GLY A 119 -20.73 -4.43 11.26
CA GLY A 119 -19.73 -4.48 12.32
C GLY A 119 -18.28 -4.39 11.81
N GLU A 120 -17.34 -4.79 12.66
CA GLU A 120 -15.90 -4.68 12.41
C GLU A 120 -15.43 -5.53 11.22
N ILE A 121 -14.45 -4.98 10.50
CA ILE A 121 -13.79 -5.58 9.34
C ILE A 121 -12.45 -6.17 9.80
N ASP A 122 -12.24 -7.46 9.56
CA ASP A 122 -10.98 -8.14 9.90
C ASP A 122 -9.94 -7.98 8.77
N ARG A 123 -10.37 -7.86 7.51
CA ARG A 123 -9.48 -7.80 6.35
C ARG A 123 -9.98 -6.93 5.21
N PHE A 124 -9.08 -6.12 4.65
CA PHE A 124 -9.30 -5.35 3.44
C PHE A 124 -8.52 -5.93 2.28
N VAL A 125 -9.16 -6.06 1.11
CA VAL A 125 -8.56 -6.53 -0.13
C VAL A 125 -8.42 -5.35 -1.10
N PHE A 126 -7.25 -5.23 -1.74
CA PHE A 126 -6.93 -4.20 -2.74
C PHE A 126 -6.44 -4.85 -4.03
N LEU A 127 -6.68 -4.19 -5.17
CA LEU A 127 -6.17 -4.61 -6.48
C LEU A 127 -5.09 -3.61 -6.92
N ASP A 128 -3.85 -4.07 -7.07
CA ASP A 128 -2.72 -3.24 -7.48
C ASP A 128 -2.40 -3.46 -8.96
N CYS A 129 -2.96 -2.57 -9.79
CA CYS A 129 -2.91 -2.66 -11.25
C CYS A 129 -3.37 -1.35 -11.89
N THR A 130 -3.17 -1.20 -13.20
CA THR A 130 -3.82 -0.12 -13.95
C THR A 130 -5.35 -0.20 -13.89
N TRP A 131 -6.04 0.93 -14.06
CA TRP A 131 -7.50 0.99 -14.09
C TRP A 131 -8.15 0.03 -15.10
N SER A 132 -7.53 -0.16 -16.27
CA SER A 132 -8.04 -1.07 -17.29
C SER A 132 -7.94 -2.55 -16.87
N GLN A 133 -6.88 -2.91 -16.14
CA GLN A 133 -6.69 -4.26 -15.59
C GLN A 133 -7.57 -4.51 -14.36
N ALA A 134 -7.82 -3.50 -13.53
CA ALA A 134 -8.61 -3.60 -12.30
C ALA A 134 -10.01 -4.16 -12.57
N ALA A 135 -10.66 -3.69 -13.64
CA ALA A 135 -11.97 -4.21 -14.04
C ALA A 135 -11.93 -5.71 -14.42
N GLY A 136 -10.82 -6.17 -15.00
CA GLY A 136 -10.59 -7.58 -15.31
C GLY A 136 -10.42 -8.42 -14.06
N MET A 137 -9.53 -7.99 -13.16
CA MET A 137 -9.27 -8.68 -11.88
C MET A 137 -10.53 -8.74 -11.01
N ARG A 138 -11.31 -7.65 -10.96
CA ARG A 138 -12.58 -7.58 -10.22
C ARG A 138 -13.58 -8.66 -10.62
N ARG A 139 -13.54 -9.16 -11.85
CA ARG A 139 -14.42 -10.22 -12.37
C ARG A 139 -13.97 -11.63 -12.00
N ASP A 140 -12.81 -11.80 -11.38
CA ASP A 140 -12.37 -13.11 -10.90
C ASP A 140 -13.37 -13.66 -9.86
N GLU A 141 -13.78 -14.92 -10.04
CA GLU A 141 -14.80 -15.56 -9.23
C GLU A 141 -14.44 -15.60 -7.74
N ARG A 142 -13.14 -15.63 -7.40
CA ARG A 142 -12.63 -15.65 -6.03
C ARG A 142 -12.92 -14.37 -5.27
N LEU A 143 -13.23 -13.28 -5.96
CA LEU A 143 -13.62 -11.98 -5.39
C LEU A 143 -15.14 -11.75 -5.41
N SER A 144 -15.92 -12.63 -6.04
CA SER A 144 -17.33 -12.39 -6.33
C SER A 144 -18.23 -12.28 -5.09
N GLY A 145 -17.87 -12.98 -4.00
CA GLY A 145 -18.59 -12.96 -2.74
C GLY A 145 -18.24 -11.80 -1.81
N LEU A 146 -17.16 -11.06 -2.11
CA LEU A 146 -16.71 -9.97 -1.24
C LEU A 146 -17.66 -8.77 -1.31
N PRO A 147 -18.10 -8.24 -0.15
CA PRO A 147 -18.70 -6.93 -0.08
C PRO A 147 -17.73 -5.89 -0.64
N VAL A 148 -18.24 -5.01 -1.49
CA VAL A 148 -17.44 -3.93 -2.08
C VAL A 148 -17.74 -2.64 -1.36
N ILE A 149 -16.68 -1.99 -0.89
CA ILE A 149 -16.75 -0.69 -0.22
C ILE A 149 -15.81 0.30 -0.92
N ARG A 150 -16.11 1.58 -0.77
CA ARG A 150 -15.35 2.68 -1.35
C ARG A 150 -14.74 3.55 -0.27
N LEU A 151 -13.60 4.14 -0.62
CA LEU A 151 -13.01 5.24 0.15
C LEU A 151 -13.80 6.53 -0.10
N ASN A 152 -13.62 7.48 0.82
CA ASN A 152 -13.90 8.87 0.55
C ASN A 152 -12.95 9.42 -0.53
N SER A 153 -13.31 10.56 -1.10
CA SER A 153 -12.45 11.24 -2.07
C SER A 153 -11.26 11.88 -1.35
N TYR A 154 -10.06 11.59 -1.83
CA TYR A 154 -8.82 12.18 -1.34
C TYR A 154 -8.04 12.77 -2.51
N ARG A 155 -7.23 13.78 -2.22
CA ARG A 155 -6.19 14.25 -3.12
C ARG A 155 -4.86 13.69 -2.67
N THR A 156 -4.12 13.07 -3.58
CA THR A 156 -2.77 12.58 -3.30
C THR A 156 -1.84 13.73 -2.94
N GLN A 157 -1.01 13.51 -1.92
CA GLN A 157 0.07 14.44 -1.56
C GLN A 157 1.34 14.22 -2.41
N TYR A 158 1.32 13.22 -3.28
CA TYR A 158 2.47 12.72 -4.02
C TYR A 158 2.25 12.78 -5.54
N TRP A 159 1.37 13.68 -5.97
CA TRP A 159 0.92 13.79 -7.36
C TRP A 159 2.09 13.92 -8.35
N ARG A 160 2.09 13.04 -9.34
CA ARG A 160 2.95 13.14 -10.52
C ARG A 160 2.05 13.20 -11.76
N PRO A 161 2.05 14.32 -12.51
CA PRO A 161 1.20 14.47 -13.67
C PRO A 161 1.34 13.29 -14.64
N GLN A 162 0.21 12.64 -14.92
CA GLN A 162 0.10 11.49 -15.83
C GLN A 162 -1.10 11.68 -16.75
N HIS A 163 -0.98 11.22 -17.99
CA HIS A 163 -2.06 11.36 -18.96
C HIS A 163 -3.28 10.51 -18.54
N GLY A 164 -4.47 11.12 -18.54
CA GLY A 164 -5.72 10.43 -18.21
C GLY A 164 -5.96 10.19 -16.72
N HIS A 165 -5.13 10.77 -15.85
CA HIS A 165 -5.23 10.66 -14.39
C HIS A 165 -5.35 12.03 -13.74
N THR A 166 -5.94 12.08 -12.55
CA THR A 166 -6.05 13.28 -11.71
C THR A 166 -5.38 13.07 -10.36
N GLU A 167 -5.20 14.15 -9.61
CA GLU A 167 -4.71 14.07 -8.23
C GLU A 167 -5.65 13.32 -7.26
N GLU A 168 -6.79 12.83 -7.73
CA GLU A 168 -7.70 11.96 -6.97
C GLU A 168 -7.40 10.47 -7.19
N ASP A 169 -6.55 10.13 -8.17
CA ASP A 169 -6.05 8.78 -8.39
C ASP A 169 -4.94 8.42 -7.39
N LEU A 170 -5.34 7.77 -6.29
CA LEU A 170 -4.42 7.34 -5.24
C LEU A 170 -3.51 6.19 -5.69
N ALA A 171 -2.24 6.23 -5.27
CA ALA A 171 -1.39 5.05 -5.32
C ALA A 171 -1.92 3.97 -4.35
N THR A 172 -1.63 2.70 -4.62
CA THR A 172 -2.06 1.56 -3.78
C THR A 172 -1.68 1.76 -2.31
N VAL A 173 -0.47 2.22 -2.00
CA VAL A 173 -0.04 2.52 -0.62
C VAL A 173 -0.88 3.62 0.05
N GLU A 174 -1.31 4.64 -0.71
CA GLU A 174 -2.19 5.69 -0.20
C GLU A 174 -3.61 5.16 0.02
N ALA A 175 -4.13 4.34 -0.90
CA ALA A 175 -5.42 3.70 -0.73
C ALA A 175 -5.47 2.83 0.53
N VAL A 176 -4.41 2.06 0.80
CA VAL A 176 -4.28 1.29 2.06
C VAL A 176 -4.24 2.24 3.26
N TYR A 177 -3.40 3.28 3.23
CA TYR A 177 -3.31 4.26 4.31
C TYR A 177 -4.67 4.90 4.64
N TYR A 178 -5.38 5.41 3.62
CA TYR A 178 -6.66 6.07 3.81
C TYR A 178 -7.76 5.09 4.25
N ALA A 179 -7.77 3.85 3.75
CA ALA A 179 -8.68 2.82 4.26
C ALA A 179 -8.47 2.56 5.76
N MET A 180 -7.22 2.42 6.20
CA MET A 180 -6.89 2.22 7.61
C MET A 180 -7.22 3.46 8.45
N ARG A 181 -7.03 4.67 7.92
CA ARG A 181 -7.43 5.93 8.57
C ARG A 181 -8.93 6.00 8.78
N GLU A 182 -9.72 5.82 7.72
CA GLU A 182 -11.17 5.81 7.79
C GLU A 182 -11.67 4.74 8.75
N TYR A 183 -11.18 3.51 8.61
CA TYR A 183 -11.60 2.41 9.46
C TYR A 183 -11.28 2.66 10.93
N ARG A 184 -10.06 3.12 11.24
CA ARG A 184 -9.67 3.51 12.61
C ARG A 184 -10.57 4.60 13.16
N ASP A 185 -10.91 5.62 12.37
CA ASP A 185 -11.73 6.74 12.82
C ASP A 185 -13.18 6.28 13.12
N VAL A 186 -13.65 5.24 12.42
CA VAL A 186 -14.94 4.58 12.70
C VAL A 186 -14.90 3.73 13.98
N ILE A 187 -13.86 2.90 14.19
CA ILE A 187 -13.81 1.98 15.34
C ILE A 187 -13.22 2.58 16.63
N LYS A 188 -12.58 3.75 16.57
CA LYS A 188 -11.96 4.44 17.72
C LYS A 188 -12.42 5.90 17.82
N THR A 189 -13.72 6.09 18.01
CA THR A 189 -14.37 7.42 18.06
C THR A 189 -13.84 8.33 19.17
N ASP A 190 -13.38 7.75 20.29
CA ASP A 190 -13.07 8.50 21.51
C ASP A 190 -11.62 9.02 21.58
N SER A 191 -10.84 8.84 20.51
CA SER A 191 -9.46 9.27 20.49
C SER A 191 -9.11 9.93 19.16
N GLN A 192 -8.35 11.01 19.22
CA GLN A 192 -7.79 11.62 18.02
C GLN A 192 -6.69 10.71 17.45
N TYR A 193 -6.56 10.69 16.12
CA TYR A 193 -5.48 9.96 15.47
C TYR A 193 -4.10 10.51 15.83
N GLY A 194 -3.23 9.63 16.32
CA GLY A 194 -1.91 9.99 16.83
C GLY A 194 -0.82 10.03 15.78
N GLY A 195 -1.08 9.52 14.57
CA GLY A 195 -0.04 9.22 13.57
C GLY A 195 0.47 7.78 13.66
N ASP A 196 -0.27 6.89 14.33
CA ASP A 196 0.15 5.53 14.72
C ASP A 196 0.63 4.66 13.55
N PHE A 197 0.15 4.96 12.33
CA PHE A 197 0.52 4.23 11.13
C PHE A 197 0.87 5.15 9.95
N ASP A 198 1.31 6.39 10.24
CA ASP A 198 1.77 7.30 9.18
C ASP A 198 3.00 6.74 8.46
N ASP A 199 3.87 6.03 9.17
CA ASP A 199 5.06 5.38 8.61
C ASP A 199 4.77 4.30 7.57
N LEU A 200 3.51 3.90 7.36
CA LEU A 200 3.10 3.12 6.19
C LEU A 200 3.49 3.84 4.88
N LEU A 201 3.51 5.18 4.89
CA LEU A 201 3.90 6.03 3.77
C LEU A 201 5.39 6.38 3.75
N PHE A 202 6.20 5.93 4.72
CA PHE A 202 7.61 6.31 4.86
C PHE A 202 8.42 6.16 3.55
N TRP A 203 8.40 4.97 2.94
CA TRP A 203 9.13 4.72 1.70
C TRP A 203 8.58 5.53 0.53
N PHE A 204 7.26 5.73 0.49
CA PHE A 204 6.61 6.47 -0.57
C PHE A 204 6.99 7.96 -0.52
N ASP A 205 6.93 8.56 0.66
CA ASP A 205 7.38 9.93 0.93
C ASP A 205 8.87 10.10 0.63
N TYR A 206 9.72 9.18 1.10
CA TYR A 206 11.16 9.23 0.84
C TYR A 206 11.48 9.30 -0.66
N PHE A 207 10.93 8.40 -1.48
CA PHE A 207 11.19 8.41 -2.92
C PHE A 207 10.52 9.57 -3.65
N HIS A 208 9.37 10.05 -3.15
CA HIS A 208 8.75 11.23 -3.70
C HIS A 208 9.66 12.47 -3.52
N ARG A 209 10.15 12.71 -2.29
CA ARG A 209 11.10 13.79 -2.00
C ARG A 209 12.40 13.62 -2.76
N PHE A 210 12.92 12.40 -2.85
CA PHE A 210 14.16 12.12 -3.59
C PHE A 210 14.08 12.53 -5.08
N VAL A 211 12.92 12.33 -5.70
CA VAL A 211 12.68 12.76 -7.09
C VAL A 211 12.51 14.28 -7.18
N ASN A 212 11.75 14.89 -6.29
CA ASN A 212 11.44 16.32 -6.33
C ASN A 212 12.65 17.21 -5.94
N ASP A 213 13.53 16.74 -5.05
CA ASP A 213 14.74 17.44 -4.64
C ASP A 213 15.86 17.40 -5.71
N GLY A 214 15.61 16.83 -6.89
CA GLY A 214 16.59 16.71 -7.98
C GLY A 214 17.73 15.72 -7.71
N ARG A 215 17.75 15.04 -6.56
CA ARG A 215 18.74 14.00 -6.23
C ARG A 215 18.59 12.75 -7.10
N GLY A 216 17.39 12.47 -7.60
CA GLY A 216 17.14 11.42 -8.60
C GLY A 216 17.77 11.69 -9.97
N LEU A 217 17.91 12.97 -10.37
CA LEU A 217 18.49 13.33 -11.67
C LEU A 217 20.02 13.13 -11.68
N ARG A 218 20.70 13.34 -10.54
CA ARG A 218 22.16 13.16 -10.43
C ARG A 218 22.60 11.69 -10.40
N ALA A 219 21.72 10.76 -10.02
CA ALA A 219 22.02 9.32 -10.04
C ALA A 219 21.92 8.70 -11.45
N LEU A 220 21.20 9.34 -12.38
CA LEU A 220 21.04 8.89 -13.77
C LEU A 220 22.09 9.51 -14.73
N ILE A 221 22.90 10.46 -14.26
CA ILE A 221 23.97 11.10 -15.04
C ILE A 221 25.34 10.49 -14.71
N LYS A 222 25.38 9.44 -13.87
CA LYS A 222 26.60 8.67 -13.54
C LYS A 222 26.49 7.19 -13.93
N GLU A 223 25.96 6.91 -15.11
CA GLU A 223 26.26 5.69 -15.86
C GLU A 223 27.01 6.05 -17.15
#